data_AF-K9U069-F1
#
_entry.id   AF-K9U069-F1
#
_cell.length_a   1.000
_cell.length_b   1.000
_cell.length_c   1.000
_cell.angle_alpha   90.00
_cell.angle_beta   90.00
_cell.angle_gamma   90.00
#
_symmetry.space_group_name_H-M   'P 1'
#
loop_
_entity.id
_entity.type
_entity.pdbx_description
1 polymer ?
#
loop_
_entity_poly.entity_id
_entity_poly.type
_entity_poly.pdbx_seq_one_letter_code
_entity_poly.pdbx_strand_id
1 'polypeptide(L)'
;MISRPAQIEGFRSIIAGLILAFVTAYLLFVVGKNETTSGIDQVLLIISGMTTVAALSAFERFIGRERKMNSSLDEILFDEVDISKSIVEIETSESSISQKGKVAVSQSLPWDVSINQLIGIDNSLALAKLRLELERELRRIAYEHGIDISTRPIGIVGMAEELVAKEILSPDSLVLLMKTNSTCNRVIHRGSKISDAATKSVVRTGVVILDYLLSVTAEEKSSDS
;
A
#
# COMPACT_ATOMS: atom_id res chain seq x y z
N MET A 1 -5.27 33.03 -15.07
CA MET A 1 -5.28 33.06 -13.59
C MET A 1 -4.11 32.19 -13.13
N ILE A 2 -2.97 32.81 -12.79
CA ILE A 2 -1.69 32.12 -12.59
C ILE A 2 -1.58 31.74 -11.12
N SER A 3 -1.89 30.48 -10.79
CA SER A 3 -1.72 29.96 -9.44
C SER A 3 -0.30 29.43 -9.28
N ARG A 4 0.61 30.26 -8.77
CA ARG A 4 1.93 29.83 -8.26
C ARG A 4 2.28 30.56 -6.96
N PRO A 5 1.90 30.01 -5.79
CA PRO A 5 2.61 30.33 -4.55
C PRO A 5 3.27 29.11 -3.85
N ALA A 6 2.93 27.87 -4.20
CA ALA A 6 3.39 26.71 -3.41
C ALA A 6 4.91 26.43 -3.46
N GLN A 7 5.60 26.72 -4.57
CA GLN A 7 7.04 26.45 -4.69
C GLN A 7 7.93 27.40 -3.85
N ILE A 8 7.45 28.59 -3.51
CA ILE A 8 8.26 29.60 -2.81
C ILE A 8 8.34 29.29 -1.31
N GLU A 9 7.31 28.64 -0.74
CA GLU A 9 7.26 28.31 0.69
C GLU A 9 8.24 27.19 1.07
N GLY A 10 8.39 26.17 0.23
CA GLY A 10 9.35 25.09 0.45
C GLY A 10 10.80 25.60 0.52
N PHE A 11 11.17 26.48 -0.42
CA PHE A 11 12.52 27.07 -0.50
C PHE A 11 12.88 27.90 0.75
N ARG A 12 11.90 28.65 1.29
CA ARG A 12 12.09 29.44 2.52
C ARG A 12 12.39 28.56 3.74
N SER A 13 11.72 27.42 3.85
CA SER A 13 11.95 26.50 4.98
C SER A 13 13.34 25.85 4.93
N ILE A 14 13.82 25.49 3.74
CA ILE A 14 15.15 24.90 3.53
C ILE A 14 16.24 25.92 3.84
N ILE A 15 16.08 27.16 3.36
CA ILE A 15 17.03 28.25 3.64
C ILE A 15 17.09 28.53 5.15
N ALA A 16 15.94 28.59 5.83
CA ALA A 16 15.90 28.79 7.27
C ALA A 16 16.61 27.65 8.03
N GLY A 17 16.42 26.39 7.59
CA GLY A 17 17.12 25.23 8.16
C GLY A 17 18.63 25.29 7.99
N LEU A 18 19.12 25.67 6.80
CA LEU A 18 20.55 25.84 6.51
C LEU A 18 21.19 26.94 7.37
N ILE A 19 20.51 28.09 7.50
CA ILE A 19 20.99 29.19 8.35
C ILE A 19 21.09 28.74 9.81
N LEU A 20 20.06 28.06 10.32
CA LEU A 20 20.06 27.58 11.70
C LEU A 20 21.17 26.56 11.96
N ALA A 21 21.40 25.64 11.02
CA ALA A 21 22.48 24.66 11.10
C ALA A 21 23.86 25.34 11.12
N PHE A 22 24.06 26.36 10.27
CA PHE A 22 25.32 27.12 10.22
C PHE A 22 25.58 27.91 11.50
N VAL A 23 24.56 28.59 12.04
CA VAL A 23 24.65 29.32 13.31
C VAL A 23 25.00 28.37 14.46
N THR A 24 24.35 27.20 14.50
CA THR A 24 24.62 26.19 15.55
C THR A 24 26.05 25.66 15.46
N ALA A 25 26.53 25.34 14.26
CA ALA A 25 27.91 24.88 14.03
C ALA A 25 28.94 25.97 14.41
N TYR A 26 28.67 27.23 14.07
CA TYR A 26 29.54 28.35 14.41
C TYR A 26 29.63 28.57 15.93
N LEU A 27 28.51 28.50 16.65
CA LEU A 27 28.50 28.62 18.11
C LEU A 27 29.32 27.51 18.77
N LEU A 28 29.19 26.26 18.32
CA LEU A 28 29.99 25.15 18.82
C LEU A 28 31.49 25.35 18.54
N PHE A 29 31.86 25.88 17.37
CA PHE A 29 33.25 26.17 17.03
C PHE A 29 33.86 27.27 17.91
N VAL A 30 33.11 28.34 18.19
CA VAL A 30 33.58 29.44 19.05
C VAL A 30 33.78 28.96 20.49
N VAL A 31 32.87 28.12 20.98
CA VAL A 31 32.94 27.53 22.33
C VAL A 31 34.18 26.64 22.44
N GLY A 32 34.45 25.79 21.45
CA GLY A 32 35.63 24.92 21.44
C GLY A 32 36.97 25.66 21.39
N LYS A 33 37.01 26.94 21.02
CA LYS A 33 38.23 27.75 20.99
C LYS A 33 38.58 28.44 22.30
N ASN A 34 37.60 28.68 23.16
CA ASN A 34 37.80 29.33 24.44
C ASN A 34 37.81 28.24 25.51
N GLU A 35 38.98 27.81 25.99
CA GLU A 35 39.20 26.76 27.01
C GLU A 35 38.62 27.12 28.41
N THR A 36 37.45 27.77 28.47
CA THR A 36 36.86 28.32 29.68
C THR A 36 35.66 27.51 30.16
N THR A 37 35.87 26.86 31.31
CA THR A 37 34.88 26.39 32.31
C THR A 37 33.88 25.30 31.88
N SER A 38 34.14 24.10 32.41
CA SER A 38 33.47 22.81 32.14
C SER A 38 31.95 22.72 32.34
N GLY A 39 31.30 23.75 32.89
CA GLY A 39 29.85 23.77 33.11
C GLY A 39 29.05 24.29 31.93
N ILE A 40 29.58 25.25 31.17
CA ILE A 40 28.89 25.90 30.05
C ILE A 40 28.84 24.96 28.84
N ASP A 41 29.92 24.19 28.63
CA ASP A 41 30.03 23.22 27.53
C ASP A 41 28.95 22.13 27.62
N GLN A 42 28.67 21.64 28.84
CA GLN A 42 27.67 20.58 29.04
C GLN A 42 26.25 21.08 28.73
N VAL A 43 25.93 22.31 29.12
CA VAL A 43 24.61 22.92 28.83
C VAL A 43 24.47 23.17 27.33
N LEU A 44 25.51 23.69 26.67
CA LEU A 44 25.51 23.92 25.23
C LEU A 44 25.37 22.62 24.42
N LEU A 45 26.03 21.56 24.86
CA LEU A 45 25.93 20.24 24.23
C LEU A 45 24.51 19.68 24.34
N ILE A 46 23.85 19.83 25.49
CA ILE A 46 22.46 19.41 25.71
C ILE A 46 21.49 20.22 24.82
N ILE A 47 21.64 21.55 24.78
CA ILE A 47 20.79 22.42 23.96
C ILE A 47 20.98 22.09 22.46
N SER A 48 22.22 21.87 22.03
CA SER A 48 22.52 21.43 20.66
C SER A 48 21.84 20.10 20.34
N GLY A 49 21.93 19.10 21.22
CA GLY A 49 21.28 17.80 21.03
C GLY A 49 19.76 17.94 20.88
N MET A 50 19.11 18.68 21.78
CA MET A 50 17.66 18.91 21.70
C MET A 50 17.25 19.65 20.43
N THR A 51 18.02 20.65 20.00
CA THR A 51 17.75 21.42 18.79
C THR A 51 17.87 20.54 17.54
N THR A 52 18.89 19.67 17.46
CA THR A 52 19.05 18.72 16.37
C THR A 52 17.89 17.72 16.30
N VAL A 53 17.45 17.18 17.44
CA VAL A 53 16.31 16.25 17.49
C VAL A 53 15.01 16.95 17.07
N ALA A 54 14.77 18.18 17.53
CA ALA A 54 13.60 18.96 17.13
C ALA A 54 13.60 19.26 15.63
N ALA A 55 14.75 19.65 15.07
CA ALA A 55 14.91 19.89 13.64
C ALA A 55 14.66 18.62 12.82
N LEU A 56 15.21 17.48 13.25
CA LEU A 56 14.99 16.19 12.59
C LEU A 56 13.51 15.79 12.60
N SER A 57 12.84 15.92 13.75
CA SER A 57 11.40 15.62 13.86
C SER A 57 10.54 16.54 12.99
N ALA A 58 10.88 17.82 12.90
CA ALA A 58 10.22 18.76 11.99
C ALA A 58 10.43 18.39 10.52
N PHE A 59 11.64 17.94 10.16
CA PHE A 59 11.98 17.49 8.81
C PHE A 59 11.24 16.21 8.42
N GLU A 60 11.17 15.22 9.32
CA GLU A 60 10.36 14.01 9.12
C GLU A 60 8.88 14.34 8.90
N ARG A 61 8.34 15.28 9.68
CA ARG A 61 6.97 15.77 9.48
C ARG A 61 6.79 16.47 8.13
N PHE A 62 7.78 17.23 7.68
CA PHE A 62 7.74 17.92 6.39
C PHE A 62 7.76 16.93 5.22
N ILE A 63 8.71 15.98 5.20
CA ILE A 63 8.77 14.91 4.19
C ILE A 63 7.50 14.04 4.23
N GLY A 64 7.03 13.69 5.42
CA GLY A 64 5.79 12.94 5.60
C GLY A 64 4.57 13.69 5.06
N ARG A 65 4.56 15.02 5.16
CA ARG A 65 3.48 15.88 4.63
C ARG A 65 3.55 16.00 3.10
N GLU A 66 4.73 16.12 2.49
CA GLU A 66 4.87 16.15 1.03
C GLU A 66 4.41 14.84 0.39
N ARG A 67 4.73 13.68 0.98
CA ARG A 67 4.17 12.38 0.54
C ARG A 67 2.65 12.36 0.60
N LYS A 68 2.06 13.02 1.61
CA LYS A 68 0.60 13.08 1.78
C LYS A 68 -0.06 14.05 0.79
N MET A 69 0.59 15.16 0.45
CA MET A 69 0.10 16.13 -0.54
C MET A 69 0.17 15.60 -1.97
N ASN A 70 1.25 14.91 -2.35
CA ASN A 70 1.32 14.25 -3.66
C ASN A 70 0.27 13.13 -3.79
N SER A 71 -0.10 12.46 -2.69
CA SER A 71 -1.18 11.47 -2.71
C SER A 71 -2.61 12.05 -2.84
N SER A 72 -2.77 13.38 -2.75
CA SER A 72 -4.08 14.04 -2.85
C SER A 72 -4.42 14.59 -4.24
N LEU A 73 -3.42 14.66 -5.14
CA LEU A 73 -3.60 15.03 -6.55
C LEU A 73 -3.43 13.86 -7.52
N ASP A 74 -3.05 12.68 -7.03
CA ASP A 74 -3.31 11.43 -7.74
C ASP A 74 -4.82 11.16 -7.67
N GLU A 75 -5.57 11.79 -8.57
CA GLU A 75 -6.73 11.13 -9.16
C GLU A 75 -6.27 9.69 -9.42
N ILE A 76 -6.88 8.71 -8.74
CA ILE A 76 -6.39 7.33 -8.63
C ILE A 76 -6.20 6.77 -10.05
N LEU A 77 -5.04 7.01 -10.63
CA LEU A 77 -4.70 6.62 -11.97
C LEU A 77 -4.17 5.21 -11.78
N PHE A 78 -5.15 4.32 -11.62
CA PHE A 78 -4.92 2.90 -11.68
C PHE A 78 -4.43 2.64 -13.10
N ASP A 79 -3.10 2.61 -13.26
CA ASP A 79 -2.47 2.47 -14.56
C ASP A 79 -2.86 1.12 -15.16
N GLU A 80 -3.88 1.17 -16.01
CA GLU A 80 -4.49 0.01 -16.64
C GLU A 80 -3.47 -0.70 -17.54
N VAL A 81 -2.47 0.02 -18.05
CA VAL A 81 -1.46 -0.53 -18.97
C VAL A 81 -0.54 -1.51 -18.24
N ASP A 82 -0.01 -1.12 -17.08
CA ASP A 82 0.88 -1.98 -16.30
C ASP A 82 0.15 -3.21 -15.75
N ILE A 83 -1.12 -3.05 -15.40
CA ILE A 83 -1.94 -4.13 -14.87
C ILE A 83 -2.35 -5.09 -15.98
N SER A 84 -2.67 -4.57 -17.16
CA SER A 84 -2.97 -5.42 -18.32
C SER A 84 -1.80 -6.32 -18.67
N LYS A 85 -0.56 -5.85 -18.58
CA LYS A 85 0.63 -6.69 -18.78
C LYS A 85 0.72 -7.81 -17.75
N SER A 86 0.52 -7.49 -16.47
CA SER A 86 0.58 -8.47 -15.37
C SER A 86 -0.56 -9.50 -15.46
N ILE A 87 -1.76 -9.07 -15.87
CA ILE A 87 -2.90 -9.97 -16.11
C ILE A 87 -2.59 -10.94 -17.25
N VAL A 88 -2.05 -10.44 -18.37
CA VAL A 88 -1.68 -11.29 -19.50
C VAL A 88 -0.62 -12.30 -19.10
N GLU A 89 0.34 -11.96 -18.24
CA GLU A 89 1.36 -12.89 -17.74
C GLU A 89 0.76 -14.02 -16.87
N ILE A 90 -0.22 -13.70 -16.02
CA ILE A 90 -0.97 -14.70 -15.24
C ILE A 90 -1.83 -15.58 -16.16
N GLU A 91 -2.60 -14.98 -17.08
CA GLU A 91 -3.45 -15.71 -18.01
C GLU A 91 -2.63 -16.60 -18.97
N THR A 92 -1.46 -16.14 -19.42
CA THR A 92 -0.59 -16.94 -20.30
C THR A 92 0.05 -18.12 -19.57
N SER A 93 0.40 -17.95 -18.30
CA SER A 93 0.89 -19.05 -17.45
C SER A 93 -0.17 -20.15 -17.27
N GLU A 94 -1.46 -19.79 -17.26
CA GLU A 94 -2.58 -20.72 -17.09
C GLU A 94 -3.28 -21.14 -18.39
N SER A 95 -2.95 -20.56 -19.55
CA SER A 95 -3.63 -20.80 -20.85
C SER A 95 -3.54 -22.25 -21.39
N SER A 96 -2.89 -23.15 -20.65
CA SER A 96 -2.94 -24.60 -20.87
C SER A 96 -4.17 -25.27 -20.23
N ILE A 97 -4.87 -24.59 -19.32
CA ILE A 97 -6.01 -25.12 -18.54
C ILE A 97 -7.31 -24.46 -19.03
N SER A 98 -7.76 -24.93 -20.18
CA SER A 98 -9.16 -25.22 -20.53
C SER A 98 -10.27 -24.24 -20.10
N GLN A 99 -11.01 -23.74 -21.10
CA GLN A 99 -12.34 -23.10 -21.07
C GLN A 99 -13.47 -23.94 -20.41
N LYS A 100 -13.19 -24.77 -19.40
CA LYS A 100 -14.08 -25.82 -18.90
C LYS A 100 -14.56 -25.62 -17.46
N GLY A 101 -14.30 -24.47 -16.86
CA GLY A 101 -14.88 -24.06 -15.59
C GLY A 101 -15.90 -22.95 -15.79
N LYS A 102 -17.06 -23.24 -16.38
CA LYS A 102 -18.24 -22.37 -16.21
C LYS A 102 -18.57 -22.48 -14.73
N VAL A 103 -17.97 -21.60 -13.92
CA VAL A 103 -18.12 -21.51 -12.46
C VAL A 103 -19.56 -21.82 -12.17
N ALA A 104 -19.81 -22.94 -11.49
CA ALA A 104 -21.14 -23.37 -11.16
C ALA A 104 -21.83 -22.16 -10.57
N VAL A 105 -22.86 -21.66 -11.26
CA VAL A 105 -23.64 -20.51 -10.82
C VAL A 105 -24.24 -20.95 -9.50
N SER A 106 -23.50 -20.70 -8.41
CA SER A 106 -24.00 -20.91 -7.06
C SER A 106 -25.27 -20.10 -7.04
N GLN A 107 -26.40 -20.74 -6.75
CA GLN A 107 -27.67 -20.06 -6.60
C GLN A 107 -27.49 -19.02 -5.51
N SER A 108 -27.10 -17.80 -5.90
CA SER A 108 -26.83 -16.71 -5.00
C SER A 108 -28.14 -16.41 -4.32
N LEU A 109 -28.14 -16.49 -3.00
CA LEU A 109 -29.31 -16.13 -2.21
C LEU A 109 -29.68 -14.69 -2.56
N PRO A 110 -30.96 -14.31 -2.52
CA PRO A 110 -31.41 -12.99 -2.97
C PRO A 110 -30.78 -11.82 -2.19
N TRP A 111 -30.16 -12.08 -1.04
CA TRP A 111 -29.40 -11.11 -0.24
C TRP A 111 -27.89 -11.07 -0.55
N ASP A 112 -27.37 -11.96 -1.40
CA ASP A 112 -25.96 -11.95 -1.80
C ASP A 112 -25.75 -11.02 -3.01
N VAL A 113 -25.42 -9.77 -2.71
CA VAL A 113 -25.18 -8.74 -3.74
C VAL A 113 -23.79 -8.92 -4.32
N SER A 114 -23.68 -9.26 -5.61
CA SER A 114 -22.38 -9.42 -6.26
C SER A 114 -21.57 -8.11 -6.28
N ILE A 115 -20.23 -8.20 -6.28
CA ILE A 115 -19.36 -7.01 -6.31
C ILE A 115 -19.70 -6.12 -7.52
N ASN A 116 -19.99 -6.73 -8.68
CA ASN A 116 -20.32 -6.02 -9.91
C ASN A 116 -21.62 -5.21 -9.82
N GLN A 117 -22.59 -5.64 -9.00
CA GLN A 117 -23.84 -4.90 -8.78
C GLN A 117 -23.63 -3.65 -7.91
N LEU A 118 -22.54 -3.59 -7.13
CA LEU A 118 -22.25 -2.46 -6.24
C LEU A 118 -21.55 -1.29 -6.96
N ILE A 119 -20.94 -1.53 -8.13
CA ILE A 119 -20.22 -0.51 -8.90
C ILE A 119 -21.19 0.58 -9.35
N GLY A 120 -20.87 1.85 -9.07
CA GLY A 120 -21.71 3.00 -9.38
C GLY A 120 -22.86 3.24 -8.40
N ILE A 121 -23.18 2.27 -7.54
CA ILE A 121 -24.12 2.44 -6.41
C ILE A 121 -23.34 2.84 -5.17
N ASP A 122 -22.38 2.01 -4.76
CA ASP A 122 -21.48 2.24 -3.64
C ASP A 122 -20.11 1.61 -3.93
N ASN A 123 -19.23 2.40 -4.55
CA ASN A 123 -17.87 1.98 -4.90
C ASN A 123 -17.04 1.60 -3.66
N SER A 124 -17.29 2.23 -2.51
CA SER A 124 -16.55 1.92 -1.29
C SER A 124 -16.94 0.54 -0.77
N LEU A 125 -18.24 0.23 -0.79
CA LEU A 125 -18.75 -1.08 -0.43
C LEU A 125 -18.33 -2.17 -1.42
N ALA A 126 -18.30 -1.88 -2.73
CA ALA A 126 -17.79 -2.80 -3.74
C ALA A 126 -16.34 -3.22 -3.45
N LEU A 127 -15.47 -2.25 -3.16
CA LEU A 127 -14.06 -2.49 -2.84
C LEU A 127 -13.87 -3.15 -1.47
N ALA A 128 -14.74 -2.84 -0.49
CA ALA A 128 -14.75 -3.53 0.80
C ALA A 128 -15.10 -5.01 0.65
N LYS A 129 -16.13 -5.33 -0.14
CA LYS A 129 -16.50 -6.71 -0.44
C LYS A 129 -15.37 -7.45 -1.16
N LEU A 130 -14.77 -6.84 -2.19
CA LEU A 130 -13.61 -7.40 -2.88
C LEU A 130 -12.46 -7.71 -1.92
N ARG A 131 -12.12 -6.77 -1.03
CA ARG A 131 -11.05 -6.96 -0.02
C ARG A 131 -11.35 -8.15 0.89
N LEU A 132 -12.59 -8.29 1.35
CA LEU A 132 -13.00 -9.41 2.20
C LEU A 132 -12.92 -10.75 1.47
N GLU A 133 -13.31 -10.82 0.19
CA GLU A 133 -13.20 -12.04 -0.61
C GLU A 133 -11.73 -12.44 -0.81
N LEU A 134 -10.85 -11.50 -1.16
CA LEU A 134 -9.40 -11.76 -1.29
C LEU A 134 -8.80 -12.26 0.02
N GLU A 135 -9.15 -11.62 1.15
CA GLU A 135 -8.70 -12.02 2.48
C GLU A 135 -9.18 -13.43 2.84
N ARG A 136 -10.46 -13.74 2.52
CA ARG A 136 -11.05 -15.06 2.78
C ARG A 136 -10.32 -16.16 1.99
N GLU A 137 -10.07 -15.95 0.70
CA GLU A 137 -9.41 -16.96 -0.14
C GLU A 137 -7.94 -17.18 0.25
N LEU A 138 -7.19 -16.11 0.56
CA LEU A 138 -5.82 -16.26 1.08
C LEU A 138 -5.79 -17.06 2.39
N ARG A 139 -6.74 -16.82 3.30
CA ARG A 139 -6.86 -17.59 4.54
C ARG A 139 -7.20 -19.06 4.27
N ARG A 140 -8.07 -19.32 3.29
CA ARG A 140 -8.42 -20.69 2.87
C ARG A 140 -7.20 -21.43 2.33
N ILE A 141 -6.42 -20.81 1.44
CA ILE A 141 -5.19 -21.39 0.88
C ILE A 141 -4.19 -21.70 2.01
N ALA A 142 -3.94 -20.72 2.90
CA ALA A 142 -3.04 -20.92 4.03
C ALA A 142 -3.48 -22.09 4.93
N TYR A 143 -4.77 -22.21 5.21
CA TYR A 143 -5.33 -23.33 5.97
C TYR A 143 -5.14 -24.67 5.26
N GLU A 144 -5.43 -24.75 3.96
CA GLU A 144 -5.27 -25.98 3.17
C GLU A 144 -3.81 -26.47 3.13
N HIS A 145 -2.85 -25.55 3.15
CA HIS A 145 -1.40 -25.86 3.18
C HIS A 145 -0.81 -25.97 4.60
N GLY A 146 -1.65 -25.98 5.64
CA GLY A 146 -1.20 -26.13 7.03
C GLY A 146 -0.38 -24.94 7.57
N ILE A 147 -0.51 -23.76 6.98
CA ILE A 147 0.15 -22.53 7.44
C ILE A 147 -0.70 -21.90 8.54
N ASP A 148 -0.22 -21.93 9.78
CA ASP A 148 -0.90 -21.31 10.90
C ASP A 148 -0.73 -19.78 10.90
N ILE A 149 -1.70 -19.11 10.30
CA ILE A 149 -1.86 -17.65 10.34
C ILE A 149 -2.79 -17.16 11.46
N SER A 150 -3.39 -18.07 12.23
CA SER A 150 -4.42 -17.73 13.23
C SER A 150 -3.85 -16.98 14.44
N THR A 151 -2.57 -17.19 14.72
CA THR A 151 -1.88 -16.65 15.89
C THR A 151 -1.46 -15.19 15.75
N ARG A 152 -1.57 -14.60 14.55
CA ARG A 152 -1.10 -13.25 14.26
C ARG A 152 -2.15 -12.48 13.44
N PRO A 153 -2.38 -11.18 13.74
CA PRO A 153 -3.22 -10.35 12.88
C PRO A 153 -2.44 -9.99 11.59
N ILE A 154 -2.46 -10.89 10.62
CA ILE A 154 -1.80 -10.70 9.31
C ILE A 154 -2.84 -10.21 8.30
N GLY A 155 -2.56 -9.08 7.65
CA GLY A 155 -3.39 -8.57 6.54
C GLY A 155 -3.14 -9.32 5.22
N ILE A 156 -3.90 -8.98 4.18
CA ILE A 156 -3.77 -9.55 2.82
C ILE A 156 -2.30 -9.62 2.34
N VAL A 157 -1.54 -8.53 2.49
CA VAL A 157 -0.14 -8.46 2.00
C VAL A 157 0.75 -9.42 2.76
N GLY A 158 0.68 -9.46 4.09
CA GLY A 158 1.52 -10.36 4.88
C GLY A 158 1.17 -11.84 4.65
N MET A 159 -0.11 -12.17 4.41
CA MET A 159 -0.49 -13.54 4.04
C MET A 159 0.03 -13.91 2.66
N ALA A 160 -0.05 -12.98 1.69
CA ALA A 160 0.48 -13.20 0.36
C ALA A 160 2.01 -13.35 0.37
N GLU A 161 2.74 -12.54 1.15
CA GLU A 161 4.19 -12.65 1.32
C GLU A 161 4.58 -14.02 1.91
N GLU A 162 3.85 -14.50 2.92
CA GLU A 162 4.10 -15.82 3.51
C GLU A 162 3.84 -16.94 2.49
N LEU A 163 2.76 -16.86 1.71
CA LEU A 163 2.43 -17.85 0.69
C LEU A 163 3.43 -17.85 -0.47
N VAL A 164 3.94 -16.68 -0.89
CA VAL A 164 5.03 -16.59 -1.88
C VAL A 164 6.34 -17.15 -1.31
N ALA A 165 6.66 -16.88 -0.03
CA ALA A 165 7.84 -17.43 0.61
C ALA A 165 7.81 -18.96 0.74
N LYS A 166 6.61 -19.57 0.65
CA LYS A 166 6.39 -21.02 0.60
C LYS A 166 6.24 -21.56 -0.83
N GLU A 167 6.45 -20.72 -1.84
CA GLU A 167 6.31 -21.06 -3.26
C GLU A 167 4.89 -21.54 -3.65
N ILE A 168 3.86 -21.19 -2.86
CA ILE A 168 2.45 -21.54 -3.14
C ILE A 168 1.84 -20.54 -4.12
N LEU A 169 2.24 -19.27 -4.03
CA LEU A 169 1.78 -18.21 -4.93
C LEU A 169 2.95 -17.69 -5.77
N SER A 170 2.66 -17.27 -7.01
CA SER A 170 3.63 -16.56 -7.85
C SER A 170 3.96 -15.17 -7.26
N PRO A 171 5.22 -14.71 -7.34
CA PRO A 171 5.60 -13.36 -6.93
C PRO A 171 4.82 -12.25 -7.68
N ASP A 172 4.35 -12.50 -8.90
CA ASP A 172 3.58 -11.52 -9.67
C ASP A 172 2.20 -11.26 -9.04
N SER A 173 1.59 -12.32 -8.49
CA SER A 173 0.32 -12.22 -7.78
C SER A 173 0.43 -11.35 -6.53
N LEU A 174 1.58 -11.35 -5.84
CA LEU A 174 1.85 -10.50 -4.69
C LEU A 174 1.86 -9.02 -5.08
N VAL A 175 2.50 -8.66 -6.20
CA VAL A 175 2.51 -7.27 -6.71
C VAL A 175 1.09 -6.78 -6.98
N LEU A 176 0.27 -7.61 -7.63
CA LEU A 176 -1.13 -7.29 -7.92
C LEU A 176 -1.99 -7.19 -6.65
N LEU A 177 -1.81 -8.09 -5.69
CA LEU A 177 -2.49 -8.06 -4.39
C LEU A 177 -2.12 -6.80 -3.60
N MET A 178 -0.83 -6.41 -3.59
CA MET A 178 -0.37 -5.18 -2.94
C MET A 178 -1.03 -3.95 -3.58
N LYS A 179 -1.04 -3.85 -4.92
CA LYS A 179 -1.63 -2.72 -5.65
C LYS A 179 -3.15 -2.63 -5.40
N THR A 180 -3.85 -3.75 -5.52
CA THR A 180 -5.30 -3.85 -5.28
C THR A 180 -5.65 -3.51 -3.83
N ASN A 181 -4.99 -4.14 -2.85
CA ASN A 181 -5.22 -3.90 -1.42
C ASN A 181 -4.91 -2.45 -1.02
N SER A 182 -3.84 -1.85 -1.55
CA SER A 182 -3.52 -0.44 -1.28
C SER A 182 -4.65 0.50 -1.74
N THR A 183 -5.26 0.21 -2.89
CA THR A 183 -6.37 0.98 -3.44
C THR A 183 -7.64 0.78 -2.60
N CYS A 184 -7.97 -0.45 -2.24
CA CYS A 184 -9.09 -0.76 -1.35
C CYS A 184 -8.94 -0.03 0.00
N ASN A 185 -7.79 -0.16 0.67
CA ASN A 185 -7.56 0.47 1.98
C ASN A 185 -7.65 1.99 1.92
N ARG A 186 -7.19 2.61 0.82
CA ARG A 186 -7.30 4.06 0.62
C ARG A 186 -8.76 4.50 0.53
N VAL A 187 -9.58 3.82 -0.26
CA VAL A 187 -11.00 4.15 -0.41
C VAL A 187 -11.76 3.89 0.88
N ILE A 188 -11.62 2.70 1.46
CA ILE A 188 -12.38 2.25 2.63
C ILE A 188 -12.05 3.08 3.88
N HIS A 189 -10.75 3.28 4.19
CA HIS A 189 -10.36 3.88 5.47
C HIS A 189 -10.14 5.38 5.40
N ARG A 190 -9.78 5.93 4.23
CA ARG A 190 -9.53 7.37 4.08
C ARG A 190 -10.71 8.12 3.46
N GLY A 191 -11.74 7.41 3.02
CA GLY A 191 -12.89 8.00 2.34
C GLY A 191 -12.49 8.72 1.04
N SER A 192 -11.41 8.27 0.39
CA SER A 192 -10.99 8.88 -0.88
C SER A 192 -12.06 8.61 -1.93
N LYS A 193 -12.54 9.66 -2.59
CA LYS A 193 -13.46 9.50 -3.72
C LYS A 193 -12.74 8.76 -4.85
N ILE A 194 -13.39 7.73 -5.38
CA ILE A 194 -12.92 6.96 -6.53
C ILE A 194 -14.02 6.98 -7.60
N SER A 195 -13.62 7.15 -8.86
CA SER A 195 -14.55 7.12 -9.98
C SER A 195 -15.08 5.71 -10.25
N ASP A 196 -16.25 5.60 -10.87
CA ASP A 196 -16.84 4.31 -11.25
C ASP A 196 -15.92 3.53 -12.21
N ALA A 197 -15.27 4.24 -13.14
CA ALA A 197 -14.31 3.66 -14.08
C ALA A 197 -13.08 3.06 -13.35
N ALA A 198 -12.49 3.79 -12.40
CA ALA A 198 -11.38 3.29 -11.61
C ALA A 198 -11.81 2.12 -10.72
N THR A 199 -12.99 2.21 -10.10
CA THR A 199 -13.57 1.12 -9.29
C THR A 199 -13.76 -0.14 -10.12
N LYS A 200 -14.34 0.00 -11.33
CA LYS A 200 -14.54 -1.11 -12.26
C LYS A 200 -13.22 -1.77 -12.66
N SER A 201 -12.16 -0.98 -12.89
CA SER A 201 -10.83 -1.50 -13.21
C SER A 201 -10.24 -2.29 -12.03
N VAL A 202 -10.28 -1.74 -10.81
CA VAL A 202 -9.81 -2.41 -9.60
C VAL A 202 -10.59 -3.71 -9.33
N VAL A 203 -11.93 -3.68 -9.48
CA VAL A 203 -12.77 -4.87 -9.32
C VAL A 203 -12.42 -5.92 -10.36
N ARG A 204 -12.24 -5.54 -11.63
CA ARG A 204 -11.84 -6.49 -12.69
C ARG A 204 -10.52 -7.17 -12.35
N THR A 205 -9.49 -6.40 -11.96
CA THR A 205 -8.21 -6.96 -11.52
C THR A 205 -8.37 -7.86 -10.30
N GLY A 206 -9.16 -7.45 -9.32
CA GLY A 206 -9.44 -8.23 -8.13
C GLY A 206 -10.14 -9.57 -8.42
N VAL A 207 -11.07 -9.59 -9.37
CA VAL A 207 -11.74 -10.83 -9.82
C VAL A 207 -10.74 -11.78 -10.50
N VAL A 208 -9.85 -11.27 -11.36
CA VAL A 208 -8.79 -12.09 -11.96
C VAL A 208 -7.90 -12.71 -10.89
N ILE A 209 -7.51 -11.92 -9.87
CA ILE A 209 -6.74 -12.44 -8.73
C ILE A 209 -7.53 -13.52 -7.98
N LEU A 210 -8.83 -13.31 -7.73
CA LEU A 210 -9.68 -14.29 -7.06
C LEU A 210 -9.76 -15.60 -7.84
N ASP A 211 -9.95 -15.53 -9.17
CA ASP A 211 -10.00 -16.70 -10.03
C ASP A 211 -8.68 -17.48 -9.97
N TYR A 212 -7.54 -16.79 -9.99
CA TYR A 212 -6.22 -17.38 -9.77
C TYR A 212 -6.07 -18.02 -8.38
N LEU A 213 -6.50 -17.35 -7.30
CA LEU A 213 -6.44 -17.92 -5.95
C LEU A 213 -7.31 -19.18 -5.82
N LEU A 214 -8.41 -19.26 -6.58
CA LEU A 214 -9.26 -20.46 -6.64
C LEU A 214 -8.58 -21.60 -7.42
N SER A 215 -7.88 -21.30 -8.53
CA SER A 215 -7.19 -22.30 -9.35
C SER A 215 -6.05 -23.00 -8.59
N VAL A 216 -5.25 -22.25 -7.82
CA VAL A 216 -4.13 -22.78 -7.00
C VAL A 216 -4.56 -23.98 -6.15
N THR A 217 -5.77 -23.96 -5.62
CA THR A 217 -6.27 -25.04 -4.74
C THR A 217 -6.93 -26.20 -5.49
N ALA A 218 -7.29 -26.00 -6.75
CA ALA A 218 -7.87 -27.05 -7.58
C ALA A 218 -6.79 -28.02 -8.10
N GLU A 219 -5.58 -27.50 -8.35
CA GLU A 219 -4.46 -28.29 -8.90
C GLU A 219 -3.98 -29.38 -7.92
N GLU A 220 -3.82 -29.07 -6.63
CA GLU A 220 -3.36 -30.05 -5.63
C GLU A 220 -4.32 -31.24 -5.46
N LYS A 221 -5.64 -30.99 -5.50
CA LYS A 221 -6.62 -32.08 -5.38
C LYS A 221 -6.54 -33.07 -6.54
N SER A 222 -6.02 -32.64 -7.68
CA SER A 222 -5.86 -33.49 -8.86
C SER A 222 -4.58 -34.33 -8.83
N SER A 223 -3.55 -33.96 -8.05
CA SER A 223 -2.31 -34.74 -7.93
C SER A 223 -2.42 -35.92 -6.96
N ASP A 224 -3.37 -35.86 -6.02
CA ASP A 224 -3.56 -36.89 -4.99
C ASP A 224 -4.55 -38.01 -5.37
N SER A 225 -5.18 -37.93 -6.55
CA SER A 225 -6.14 -38.93 -7.06
C SER A 225 -5.56 -39.83 -8.14
#